data_AF-A0A658NJJ7-F1
#
_entry.id   AF-A0A658NJJ7-F1
#
_cell.length_a   1.000
_cell.length_b   1.000
_cell.length_c   1.000
_cell.angle_alpha   90.00
_cell.angle_beta   90.00
_cell.angle_gamma   90.00
#
_symmetry.space_group_name_H-M   'P 1'
#
loop_
_entity.id
_entity.type
_entity.pdbx_description
1 polymer ?
#
loop_
_entity_poly.entity_id
_entity_poly.type
_entity_poly.pdbx_seq_one_letter_code
_entity_poly.pdbx_strand_id
1 'polypeptide(L)'
;LNIPDFGQPWEKPYGKPERIASALDIMIEGPIGAAAFNNEFGRPNLAGYFRTFEQAVQGEVRGYHKPIMIAGGLGSIQAQQSEKPT
;
A
#
# COMPACT_ATOMS: atom_id res chain seq x y z
N LEU A 1 -10.08 2.83 7.64
CA LEU A 1 -8.96 3.32 8.46
C LEU A 1 -9.34 3.34 9.93
N ASN A 2 -10.59 3.67 10.27
CA ASN A 2 -11.04 3.82 11.67
C ASN A 2 -10.16 4.83 12.42
N ILE A 3 -10.02 6.02 11.83
CA ILE A 3 -9.19 7.09 12.42
C ILE A 3 -9.83 7.52 13.75
N PRO A 4 -9.06 7.58 14.86
CA PRO A 4 -9.56 8.07 16.14
C PRO A 4 -10.22 9.45 15.98
N ASP A 5 -11.38 9.63 16.60
CA ASP A 5 -12.18 10.87 16.54
C ASP A 5 -12.63 11.30 15.13
N PHE A 6 -12.45 10.44 14.13
CA PHE A 6 -12.83 10.70 12.72
C PHE A 6 -13.41 9.44 12.04
N GLY A 7 -14.21 8.69 12.79
CA GLY A 7 -14.90 7.50 12.28
C GLY A 7 -15.91 7.86 11.18
N GLN A 8 -15.95 7.06 10.13
CA GLN A 8 -16.90 7.23 9.03
C GLN A 8 -18.10 6.26 9.17
N PRO A 9 -19.31 6.65 8.72
CA PRO A 9 -20.52 5.85 8.95
C PRO A 9 -20.53 4.47 8.26
N TRP A 10 -19.67 4.26 7.26
CA TRP A 10 -19.50 2.97 6.59
C TRP A 10 -18.45 2.07 7.25
N GLU A 11 -17.65 2.59 8.17
CA GLU A 11 -16.60 1.81 8.84
C GLU A 11 -17.21 0.99 9.98
N LYS A 12 -16.95 -0.32 9.96
CA LYS A 12 -17.39 -1.24 11.00
C LYS A 12 -16.18 -2.00 11.54
N PRO A 13 -15.97 -2.06 12.86
CA PRO A 13 -14.86 -2.80 13.44
C PRO A 13 -15.12 -4.31 13.36
N TYR A 14 -14.39 -5.01 12.49
CA TYR A 14 -14.45 -6.48 12.37
C TYR A 14 -13.33 -7.21 13.14
N GLY A 15 -12.39 -6.45 13.71
CA GLY A 15 -11.19 -6.99 14.37
C GLY A 15 -10.13 -7.44 13.38
N LYS A 16 -8.91 -7.69 13.86
CA LYS A 16 -7.76 -8.17 13.08
C LYS A 16 -6.94 -9.17 13.90
N PRO A 17 -6.18 -10.10 13.28
CA PRO A 17 -5.20 -10.90 14.02
C PRO A 17 -4.22 -9.99 14.80
N GLU A 18 -3.90 -10.36 16.05
CA GLU A 18 -3.01 -9.53 16.89
C GLU A 18 -1.62 -9.35 16.29
N ARG A 19 -1.13 -10.35 15.56
CA ARG A 19 0.22 -10.36 14.94
C ARG A 19 0.39 -9.43 13.74
N ILE A 20 -0.67 -8.77 13.25
CA ILE A 20 -0.57 -7.86 12.11
C ILE A 20 -0.87 -6.42 12.53
N ALA A 21 -0.27 -5.44 11.85
CA ALA A 21 -0.55 -4.02 12.04
C ALA A 21 -2.00 -3.67 11.60
N SER A 22 -2.56 -2.57 12.11
CA SER A 22 -3.85 -2.07 11.63
C SER A 22 -3.72 -1.42 10.25
N ALA A 23 -4.85 -1.25 9.55
CA ALA A 23 -4.87 -0.51 8.30
C ALA A 23 -4.40 0.95 8.46
N LEU A 24 -4.67 1.57 9.62
CA LEU A 24 -4.18 2.91 9.93
C LEU A 24 -2.66 2.93 10.11
N ASP A 25 -2.12 2.01 10.91
CA ASP A 25 -0.67 1.92 11.17
C ASP A 25 0.10 1.70 9.86
N ILE A 26 -0.40 0.82 8.98
CA ILE A 26 0.20 0.57 7.66
C ILE A 26 0.24 1.85 6.83
N MET A 27 -0.81 2.67 6.87
CA MET A 27 -0.89 3.90 6.09
C MET A 27 -0.12 5.08 6.71
N ILE A 28 0.26 5.00 7.99
CA ILE A 28 1.17 5.95 8.63
C ILE A 28 2.62 5.59 8.28
N GLU A 29 3.03 4.34 8.54
CA GLU A 29 4.43 3.93 8.42
C GLU A 29 4.85 3.55 6.99
N GLY A 30 3.99 2.84 6.27
CA GLY A 30 4.30 2.28 4.95
C GLY A 30 4.68 3.33 3.90
N PRO A 31 3.85 4.38 3.69
CA PRO A 31 4.18 5.45 2.75
C PRO A 31 5.45 6.22 3.12
N ILE A 32 5.74 6.41 4.41
CA ILE A 32 6.96 7.08 4.89
C ILE A 32 8.18 6.25 4.50
N GLY A 33 8.17 4.93 4.76
CA GLY A 33 9.28 4.04 4.38
C GLY A 33 9.51 4.00 2.86
N ALA A 34 8.43 3.93 2.07
CA ALA A 34 8.52 3.95 0.61
C ALA A 34 9.05 5.28 0.07
N ALA A 35 8.61 6.41 0.65
CA ALA A 35 9.08 7.74 0.28
C ALA A 35 10.55 7.95 0.68
N ALA A 36 10.96 7.50 1.88
CA ALA A 36 12.34 7.56 2.33
C ALA A 36 13.27 6.85 1.34
N PHE A 37 12.94 5.62 0.93
CA PHE A 37 13.71 4.89 -0.07
C PHE A 37 13.79 5.64 -1.41
N ASN A 38 12.66 6.14 -1.93
CA ASN A 38 12.65 6.86 -3.21
C ASN A 38 13.45 8.17 -3.16
N ASN A 39 13.36 8.90 -2.05
CA ASN A 39 14.06 10.16 -1.83
C ASN A 39 15.57 9.95 -1.69
N GLU A 40 15.99 8.96 -0.90
CA GLU A 40 17.40 8.61 -0.70
C GLU A 40 18.02 8.07 -1.99
N PHE A 41 17.30 7.21 -2.72
CA PHE A 41 17.74 6.69 -4.02
C PHE A 41 17.74 7.76 -5.12
N GLY A 42 16.99 8.84 -4.95
CA GLY A 42 16.91 9.93 -5.93
C GLY A 42 16.01 9.64 -7.14
N ARG A 43 14.92 8.87 -6.96
CA ARG A 43 13.91 8.67 -8.02
C ARG A 43 12.57 9.34 -7.65
N PRO A 44 11.97 10.15 -8.53
CA PRO A 44 10.69 10.77 -8.25
C PRO A 44 9.55 9.74 -8.26
N ASN A 45 8.67 9.80 -7.26
CA ASN A 45 7.45 9.00 -7.22
C ASN A 45 6.28 9.85 -7.75
N LEU A 46 5.85 9.60 -8.99
CA LEU A 46 4.95 10.50 -9.73
C LEU A 46 3.49 10.03 -9.81
N ALA A 47 3.23 8.74 -9.55
CA ALA A 47 1.90 8.17 -9.65
C ALA A 47 1.71 7.04 -8.63
N GLY A 48 0.46 6.86 -8.20
CA GLY A 48 0.07 5.79 -7.30
C GLY A 48 -1.44 5.81 -7.09
N TYR A 49 -1.96 4.81 -6.38
CA TYR A 49 -3.34 4.83 -5.92
C TYR A 49 -3.40 4.41 -4.46
N PHE A 50 -4.44 4.88 -3.79
CA PHE A 50 -4.76 4.50 -2.43
C PHE A 50 -6.22 4.03 -2.38
N ARG A 51 -6.44 2.85 -1.81
CA ARG A 51 -7.78 2.26 -1.66
C ARG A 51 -7.94 1.67 -0.27
N THR A 52 -9.04 2.04 0.37
CA THR A 52 -9.56 1.34 1.55
C THR A 52 -10.78 0.53 1.14
N PHE A 53 -10.87 -0.71 1.62
CA PHE A 53 -12.04 -1.54 1.45
C PHE A 53 -12.08 -2.60 2.54
N GLU A 54 -13.18 -2.64 3.28
CA GLU A 54 -13.49 -3.66 4.26
C GLU A 54 -15.01 -3.67 4.45
N GLN A 55 -15.66 -4.76 4.07
CA GLN A 55 -17.11 -4.87 4.14
C GLN A 55 -17.56 -6.32 4.28
N ALA A 56 -18.64 -6.55 5.05
CA ALA A 56 -19.35 -7.82 5.03
C ALA A 56 -20.16 -7.97 3.73
N VAL A 57 -19.85 -9.01 2.96
CA VAL A 57 -20.49 -9.37 1.70
C VAL A 57 -20.86 -10.85 1.78
N GLN A 58 -22.15 -11.17 1.66
CA GLN A 58 -22.66 -12.55 1.68
C GLN A 58 -22.22 -13.38 2.90
N GLY A 59 -22.15 -12.75 4.08
CA GLY A 59 -21.76 -13.41 5.33
C GLY A 59 -20.26 -13.50 5.59
N GLU A 60 -19.42 -13.03 4.66
CA GLU A 60 -17.97 -12.98 4.82
C GLU A 60 -17.44 -11.55 4.82
N VAL A 61 -16.40 -11.27 5.59
CA VAL A 61 -15.71 -9.97 5.53
C VAL A 61 -14.71 -10.01 4.37
N ARG A 62 -14.90 -9.12 3.39
CA ARG A 62 -14.01 -8.92 2.25
C ARG A 62 -13.25 -7.62 2.46
N GLY A 63 -11.93 -7.65 2.36
CA GLY A 63 -11.09 -6.48 2.59
C GLY A 63 -9.60 -6.80 2.49
N TYR A 64 -8.77 -5.86 2.96
CA TYR A 64 -7.31 -5.91 2.81
C TYR A 64 -6.56 -5.94 4.14
N HIS A 65 -6.88 -6.88 5.05
CA HIS A 65 -6.07 -7.11 6.24
C HIS A 65 -4.62 -7.51 5.90
N LYS A 66 -4.45 -8.30 4.85
CA LYS A 66 -3.17 -8.39 4.15
C LYS A 66 -3.14 -7.26 3.11
N PRO A 67 -2.29 -6.25 3.28
CA PRO A 67 -2.30 -5.08 2.41
C PRO A 67 -1.76 -5.40 1.01
N ILE A 68 -2.14 -4.56 0.05
CA ILE A 68 -1.48 -4.49 -1.25
C ILE A 68 -0.49 -3.32 -1.20
N MET A 69 0.81 -3.63 -1.15
CA MET A 69 1.89 -2.65 -1.27
C MET A 69 2.48 -2.78 -2.67
N ILE A 70 2.40 -1.72 -3.48
CA ILE A 70 2.81 -1.73 -4.89
C ILE A 70 3.94 -0.72 -5.07
N ALA A 71 4.99 -1.15 -5.75
CA ALA A 71 6.05 -0.30 -6.24
C ALA A 71 6.32 -0.64 -7.71
N GLY A 72 6.52 0.40 -8.53
CA GLY A 72 6.84 0.29 -9.95
C GLY A 72 7.58 1.54 -10.41
N GLY A 73 8.09 1.52 -11.64
CA GLY A 73 8.81 2.67 -12.19
C GLY A 73 9.17 2.47 -13.66
N LEU A 74 9.67 3.54 -14.26
CA LEU A 74 10.20 3.56 -15.62
C LEU A 74 11.71 3.83 -15.56
N GLY A 75 12.45 3.15 -16.42
CA GLY A 75 13.89 3.34 -16.61
C GLY A 75 14.22 3.39 -18.09
N SER A 76 15.42 3.84 -18.42
CA SER A 76 15.94 3.85 -19.79
C SER A 76 17.14 2.92 -19.89
N ILE A 77 17.27 2.24 -21.02
CA ILE A 77 18.39 1.34 -21.34
C ILE A 77 18.82 1.56 -22.79
N GLN A 78 20.11 1.44 -23.07
CA GLN A 78 20.61 1.50 -24.45
C GLN A 78 20.22 0.22 -25.19
N ALA A 79 19.89 0.32 -26.48
CA ALA A 79 19.44 -0.83 -27.28
C ALA A 79 20.48 -1.97 -27.30
N GLN A 80 21.77 -1.65 -27.34
CA GLN A 80 22.84 -2.64 -27.30
C GLN A 80 22.91 -3.42 -25.97
N GLN A 81 22.27 -2.92 -24.91
CA GLN A 81 22.25 -3.52 -23.57
C GLN A 81 20.92 -4.21 -23.26
N SER A 82 19.94 -4.23 -24.18
CA SER A 82 18.62 -4.82 -23.92
C SER A 82 18.64 -6.36 -23.92
N GLU A 83 19.63 -6.97 -24.57
CA GLU A 83 19.82 -8.42 -24.59
C GLU A 83 20.90 -8.85 -23.61
N LYS A 84 20.75 -10.04 -23.02
CA LYS A 84 21.77 -10.61 -22.13
C LYS A 84 22.92 -11.18 -22.96
N PRO A 85 24.19 -11.01 -22.54
CA PRO A 85 25.31 -11.67 -23.19
C PRO A 85 25.14 -13.20 -23.11
N THR A 86 25.44 -13.88 -24.22
CA THR A 86 25.48 -15.34 -24.31
C THR A 86 26.74 -15.90 -23.66
#